data_AF-A0A482URN3-F1
#
_entry.id   AF-A0A482URN3-F1
#
_cell.length_a   1.000
_cell.length_b   1.000
_cell.length_c   1.000
_cell.angle_alpha   90.00
_cell.angle_beta   90.00
_cell.angle_gamma   90.00
#
_symmetry.space_group_name_H-M   'P 1'
#
loop_
_entity.id
_entity.type
_entity.pdbx_description
1 polymer ?
#
loop_
_entity_poly.entity_id
_entity_poly.type
_entity_poly.pdbx_seq_one_letter_code
_entity_poly.pdbx_strand_id
1 'polypeptide(L)'
;MDKPFKPEYMYHHSTSYKHTRLLMRACFEMVESKKFLPMTFVLDTGAPKPLYLSEKAMSLFTKESLLKIDKEMMVQYTQIYGRNYVVEPIPYKHRWANMMGLPLLMKMGLTLREVDGVETFMLSSMKLDYFTSSRLST
;
A
#
# COMPACT_ATOMS: atom_id res chain seq x y z
N MET A 1 12.45 13.58 10.90
CA MET A 1 12.69 12.79 9.67
C MET A 1 11.34 12.57 9.00
N ASP A 2 11.14 13.24 7.87
CA ASP A 2 9.91 13.16 7.08
C ASP A 2 9.71 11.73 6.56
N LYS A 3 8.50 11.19 6.76
CA LYS A 3 8.17 9.81 6.41
C LYS A 3 7.70 9.79 4.94
N PRO A 4 8.31 8.98 4.05
CA PRO A 4 8.05 9.00 2.61
C PRO A 4 6.70 8.36 2.20
N PHE A 5 5.83 8.08 3.17
CA PHE A 5 4.56 7.40 2.95
C PHE A 5 3.54 7.92 3.96
N LYS A 6 2.38 8.37 3.45
CA LYS A 6 1.23 8.77 4.25
C LYS A 6 -0.04 8.10 3.71
N PRO A 7 -0.73 7.24 4.47
CA PRO A 7 -2.01 6.69 4.05
C PRO A 7 -3.11 7.72 4.26
N GLU A 8 -4.04 7.75 3.31
CA GLU A 8 -5.28 8.51 3.35
C GLU A 8 -6.42 7.51 3.15
N TYR A 9 -7.30 7.37 4.15
CA TYR A 9 -8.39 6.41 4.11
C TYR A 9 -9.51 6.95 3.20
N MET A 10 -9.97 6.14 2.23
CA MET A 10 -11.17 6.45 1.44
C MET A 10 -12.16 5.28 1.56
N TYR A 11 -13.37 5.61 1.99
CA TYR A 11 -14.45 4.68 2.30
C TYR A 11 -15.20 4.20 1.03
N HIS A 12 -15.61 2.93 1.08
CA HIS A 12 -16.69 2.20 0.39
C HIS A 12 -17.25 2.71 -0.95
N HIS A 13 -17.14 1.87 -1.98
CA HIS A 13 -18.11 1.84 -3.08
C HIS A 13 -18.94 0.55 -2.97
N SER A 14 -20.18 0.69 -2.50
CA SER A 14 -21.19 -0.38 -2.49
C SER A 14 -22.08 -0.20 -3.71
N THR A 15 -21.88 -1.05 -4.73
CA THR A 15 -22.90 -1.30 -5.75
C THR A 15 -22.82 -2.79 -6.13
N SER A 16 -23.82 -3.56 -5.71
CA SER A 16 -24.12 -4.96 -6.10
C SER A 16 -23.26 -6.10 -5.48
N TYR A 17 -23.78 -6.65 -4.36
CA TYR A 17 -23.91 -8.06 -3.96
C TYR A 17 -22.89 -9.18 -4.29
N LYS A 18 -21.70 -8.96 -4.86
CA LYS A 18 -20.76 -10.10 -5.06
C LYS A 18 -19.29 -9.89 -4.71
N HIS A 19 -18.73 -8.67 -4.66
CA HIS A 19 -17.31 -8.49 -4.26
C HIS A 19 -17.07 -7.11 -3.65
N THR A 20 -17.05 -7.00 -2.32
CA THR A 20 -16.60 -5.78 -1.64
C THR A 20 -15.09 -5.66 -1.78
N ARG A 21 -14.62 -4.74 -2.64
CA ARG A 21 -13.19 -4.42 -2.73
C ARG A 21 -12.89 -3.30 -1.76
N LEU A 22 -12.10 -3.60 -0.73
CA LEU A 22 -11.62 -2.60 0.20
C LEU A 22 -10.47 -1.82 -0.45
N LEU A 23 -10.54 -0.48 -0.37
CA LEU A 23 -9.59 0.42 -1.02
C LEU A 23 -8.84 1.26 0.01
N MET A 24 -7.58 1.54 -0.27
CA MET A 24 -6.79 2.52 0.49
C MET A 24 -6.07 3.45 -0.47
N ARG A 25 -6.10 4.75 -0.17
CA ARG A 25 -5.22 5.70 -0.84
C ARG A 25 -3.93 5.83 -0.02
N ALA A 26 -2.80 5.82 -0.70
CA ALA A 26 -1.51 6.03 -0.09
C ALA A 26 -0.71 7.03 -0.92
N CYS A 27 -0.07 7.97 -0.24
CA CYS A 27 0.77 8.99 -0.85
C CYS A 27 2.23 8.58 -0.67
N PHE A 28 2.95 8.42 -1.78
CA PHE A 28 4.40 8.17 -1.79
C PHE A 28 5.14 9.47 -2.03
N GLU A 29 6.16 9.76 -1.24
CA GLU A 29 7.05 10.90 -1.53
C GLU A 29 7.97 10.53 -2.70
N MET A 30 7.90 11.31 -3.76
CA MET A 30 8.77 11.17 -4.92
C MET A 30 10.15 11.74 -4.57
N VAL A 31 11.19 10.91 -4.70
CA VAL A 31 12.55 11.23 -4.21
C VAL A 31 13.13 12.46 -4.91
N GLU A 32 12.97 12.53 -6.24
CA GLU A 32 13.54 13.59 -7.07
C GLU A 32 12.75 14.90 -6.97
N SER A 33 11.42 14.82 -7.08
CA SER A 33 10.57 16.00 -7.17
C SER A 33 10.06 16.52 -5.81
N LYS A 34 10.27 15.76 -4.72
CA LYS A 34 9.75 16.06 -3.37
C LYS A 34 8.24 16.27 -3.29
N LYS A 35 7.52 15.76 -4.30
CA LYS A 35 6.06 15.81 -4.37
C LYS A 35 5.47 14.50 -3.86
N PHE A 36 4.23 14.56 -3.40
CA PHE A 36 3.47 13.36 -3.03
C PHE A 36 2.72 12.81 -4.24
N LEU A 37 2.90 11.51 -4.47
CA LEU A 37 2.20 10.74 -5.48
C LEU A 37 1.06 9.94 -4.81
N PRO A 38 -0.20 10.39 -4.94
CA PRO A 38 -1.33 9.64 -4.43
C PRO A 38 -1.63 8.44 -5.32
N MET A 39 -1.84 7.29 -4.70
CA MET A 39 -2.22 6.05 -5.37
C MET A 39 -3.27 5.29 -4.60
N THR A 40 -4.19 4.66 -5.32
CA THR A 40 -5.22 3.80 -4.74
C THR A 40 -4.84 2.33 -4.88
N PHE A 41 -5.05 1.57 -3.81
CA PHE A 41 -4.76 0.15 -3.70
C PHE A 41 -6.00 -0.61 -3.29
N VAL A 42 -6.23 -1.76 -3.92
CA VAL A 42 -7.10 -2.81 -3.38
C VAL A 42 -6.37 -3.49 -2.23
N LEU A 43 -7.07 -3.69 -1.12
CA LEU A 43 -6.58 -4.45 0.02
C LEU A 43 -7.03 -5.89 -0.14
N ASP A 44 -6.09 -6.81 -0.37
CA ASP A 44 -6.37 -8.21 -0.69
C ASP A 44 -5.66 -9.14 0.30
N THR A 45 -6.44 -9.78 1.18
CA THR A 45 -5.93 -10.76 2.15
C THR A 45 -5.52 -12.09 1.49
N GLY A 46 -5.99 -12.37 0.27
CA GLY A 46 -5.62 -13.56 -0.51
C GLY A 46 -4.34 -13.37 -1.33
N ALA A 47 -3.85 -12.14 -1.48
CA ALA A 47 -2.67 -11.85 -2.29
C ALA A 47 -1.37 -12.15 -1.51
N PRO A 48 -0.51 -13.08 -2.00
CA PRO A 48 0.63 -13.59 -1.24
C PRO A 48 1.84 -12.65 -1.18
N LYS A 49 1.93 -11.67 -2.08
CA LYS A 49 3.05 -10.71 -2.13
C LYS A 49 2.64 -9.39 -1.50
N PRO A 50 3.57 -8.63 -0.91
CA PRO A 50 3.21 -7.42 -0.18
C PRO A 50 2.62 -6.32 -1.07
N LEU A 51 3.15 -6.14 -2.28
CA LEU A 51 2.73 -5.06 -3.18
C LEU A 51 2.66 -5.54 -4.62
N TYR A 52 1.54 -5.23 -5.28
CA TYR A 52 1.36 -5.39 -6.71
C TYR A 52 1.04 -4.04 -7.33
N LEU A 53 1.72 -3.71 -8.42
CA LEU A 53 1.50 -2.47 -9.15
C LEU A 53 0.94 -2.75 -10.54
N SER A 54 0.00 -1.90 -10.94
CA SER A 54 -0.42 -1.83 -12.35
C SER A 54 0.77 -1.41 -13.23
N GLU A 55 0.72 -1.72 -14.54
CA GLU A 55 1.77 -1.32 -15.49
C GLU A 55 2.04 0.19 -15.44
N LYS A 56 0.99 1.00 -15.34
CA LYS A 56 1.10 2.47 -15.19
C LYS A 56 1.84 2.86 -13.90
N ALA A 57 1.51 2.22 -12.78
CA ALA A 57 2.18 2.49 -11.51
C ALA A 57 3.64 2.02 -11.51
N MET A 58 3.93 0.87 -12.13
CA MET A 58 5.30 0.38 -12.33
C MET A 58 6.13 1.40 -13.11
N SER A 59 5.63 1.86 -14.27
CA SER A 59 6.33 2.88 -15.07
C SER A 59 6.59 4.16 -14.28
N LEU A 60 5.61 4.60 -13.48
CA LEU A 60 5.74 5.80 -12.66
C LEU A 60 6.74 5.61 -11.52
N PHE A 61 6.71 4.47 -10.83
CA PHE A 61 7.66 4.16 -9.78
C PHE A 61 9.10 4.07 -10.31
N THR A 62 9.30 3.49 -11.50
CA THR A 62 10.60 3.46 -12.16
C THR A 62 11.07 4.88 -12.51
N LYS A 63 10.18 5.71 -13.07
CA LYS A 63 10.50 7.09 -13.43
C LYS A 63 10.91 7.95 -12.23
N GLU A 64 10.26 7.75 -11.08
CA GLU A 64 10.51 8.53 -9.86
C GLU A 64 11.55 7.88 -8.93
N SER A 65 12.32 6.91 -9.44
CA SER A 65 13.37 6.21 -8.69
C SER A 65 12.87 5.53 -7.39
N LEU A 66 11.60 5.12 -7.36
CA LEU A 66 10.94 4.45 -6.21
C LEU A 66 11.10 2.92 -6.23
N LEU A 67 11.47 2.35 -7.37
CA LEU A 67 11.81 0.94 -7.52
C LEU A 67 13.32 0.75 -7.51
N LYS A 68 13.77 -0.18 -6.68
CA LYS A 68 15.14 -0.67 -6.65
C LYS A 68 15.15 -2.12 -7.09
N ILE A 69 16.24 -2.52 -7.75
CA ILE A 69 16.45 -3.89 -8.21
C ILE A 69 17.57 -4.49 -7.38
N ASP A 70 17.28 -5.60 -6.72
CA ASP A 70 18.29 -6.50 -6.20
C ASP A 70 18.72 -7.43 -7.33
N LYS A 71 19.96 -7.27 -7.82
CA LYS A 71 20.46 -8.04 -8.97
C LYS A 71 20.80 -9.49 -8.62
N GLU A 72 21.07 -9.79 -7.36
CA GLU A 72 21.44 -11.13 -6.93
C GLU A 72 20.19 -12.01 -6.81
N MET A 73 19.12 -11.44 -6.24
CA MET A 73 17.84 -12.13 -6.11
C MET A 73 16.90 -11.91 -7.29
N MET A 74 17.27 -11.03 -8.24
CA MET A 74 16.45 -10.63 -9.38
C MET A 74 15.05 -10.15 -8.98
N VAL A 75 14.95 -9.49 -7.82
CA VAL A 75 13.69 -8.96 -7.28
C VAL A 75 13.65 -7.44 -7.33
N GLN A 76 12.46 -6.91 -7.55
CA GLN A 76 12.19 -5.48 -7.47
C GLN A 76 11.57 -5.17 -6.11
N TYR A 77 11.97 -4.07 -5.50
CA TYR A 77 11.43 -3.65 -4.22
C TYR A 77 11.28 -2.14 -4.15
N THR A 78 10.37 -1.68 -3.29
CA THR A 78 10.19 -0.28 -2.93
C THR A 78 10.31 -0.12 -1.42
N GLN A 79 10.58 1.11 -0.95
CA GLN A 79 10.73 1.39 0.47
C GLN A 79 9.46 2.02 1.02
N ILE A 80 8.85 1.38 2.03
CA ILE A 80 7.68 1.89 2.75
C ILE A 80 8.06 1.95 4.24
N TYR A 81 7.94 3.13 4.86
CA TYR A 81 8.36 3.36 6.26
C TYR A 81 9.77 2.85 6.59
N GLY A 82 10.73 3.10 5.70
CA GLY A 82 12.12 2.70 5.90
C GLY A 82 12.40 1.21 5.63
N ARG A 83 11.40 0.40 5.28
CA ARG A 83 11.55 -1.05 5.03
C ARG A 83 11.34 -1.39 3.56
N ASN A 84 12.10 -2.37 3.08
CA ASN A 84 11.99 -2.87 1.70
C ASN A 84 10.83 -3.86 1.59
N TYR A 85 9.97 -3.64 0.60
CA TYR A 85 8.87 -4.53 0.24
C TYR A 85 8.99 -4.90 -1.23
N VAL A 86 8.92 -6.20 -1.50
CA VAL A 86 8.94 -6.73 -2.87
C VAL A 86 7.74 -6.17 -3.64
N VAL A 87 7.99 -5.77 -4.88
CA VAL A 87 6.98 -5.29 -5.80
C VAL A 87 6.88 -6.27 -6.95
N GLU A 88 5.66 -6.67 -7.24
CA GLU A 88 5.35 -7.58 -8.34
C GLU A 88 4.43 -6.88 -9.34
N PRO A 89 4.52 -7.20 -10.64
CA PRO A 89 3.50 -6.79 -11.58
C PRO A 89 2.17 -7.42 -11.19
N ILE A 90 1.07 -6.68 -11.35
CA ILE A 90 -0.25 -7.23 -11.01
C ILE A 90 -0.61 -8.42 -11.94
N PRO A 91 -1.22 -9.49 -11.42
CA PRO A 91 -1.67 -10.60 -12.26
C PRO A 91 -2.62 -10.11 -13.36
N TYR A 92 -2.53 -10.73 -14.55
CA TYR A 92 -3.27 -10.30 -15.75
C TYR A 92 -4.77 -10.08 -15.53
N LYS A 93 -5.40 -10.85 -14.64
CA LYS A 93 -6.84 -10.74 -14.30
C LYS A 93 -7.23 -9.45 -13.55
N HIS A 94 -6.26 -8.70 -13.02
CA HIS A 94 -6.48 -7.49 -12.21
C HIS A 94 -5.77 -6.25 -12.78
N ARG A 95 -5.44 -6.26 -14.08
CA ARG A 95 -4.49 -5.36 -14.78
C ARG A 95 -4.59 -3.85 -14.49
N TRP A 96 -5.74 -3.37 -14.00
CA TRP A 96 -6.01 -1.93 -13.79
C TRP A 96 -5.92 -1.44 -12.35
N ALA A 97 -5.76 -2.33 -11.36
CA ALA A 97 -5.66 -1.92 -9.96
C ALA A 97 -4.22 -2.00 -9.46
N ASN A 98 -3.88 -1.23 -8.42
CA ASN A 98 -2.76 -1.57 -7.56
C ASN A 98 -3.30 -2.37 -6.39
N MET A 99 -2.48 -3.18 -5.74
CA MET A 99 -2.95 -4.06 -4.67
C MET A 99 -1.92 -4.20 -3.56
N MET A 100 -2.37 -4.16 -2.32
CA MET A 100 -1.59 -4.49 -1.15
C MET A 100 -2.02 -5.86 -0.66
N GLY A 101 -1.08 -6.79 -0.63
CA GLY A 101 -1.34 -8.14 -0.16
C GLY A 101 -1.15 -8.27 1.34
N LEU A 102 -1.60 -9.41 1.86
CA LEU A 102 -1.61 -9.73 3.29
C LEU A 102 -0.30 -9.41 4.03
N PRO A 103 0.90 -9.71 3.49
CA PRO A 103 2.15 -9.41 4.20
C PRO A 103 2.31 -7.92 4.52
N LEU A 104 1.95 -7.02 3.60
CA LEU A 104 2.04 -5.57 3.83
C LEU A 104 0.93 -5.10 4.76
N LEU A 105 -0.30 -5.59 4.58
CA LEU A 105 -1.44 -5.26 5.44
C LEU A 105 -1.15 -5.57 6.91
N MET A 106 -0.67 -6.78 7.21
CA MET A 106 -0.29 -7.18 8.57
C MET A 106 0.85 -6.33 9.13
N LYS A 107 1.83 -5.96 8.30
CA LYS A 107 2.94 -5.09 8.73
C LYS A 107 2.46 -3.68 9.05
N MET A 108 1.49 -3.14 8.29
CA MET A 108 0.80 -1.88 8.56
C MET A 108 -0.16 -1.96 9.75
N GLY A 109 -0.39 -3.15 10.31
CA GLY A 109 -1.33 -3.36 11.41
C GLY A 109 -2.79 -3.36 10.97
N LEU A 110 -3.07 -3.53 9.67
CA LEU A 110 -4.43 -3.62 9.18
C LEU A 110 -4.94 -5.06 9.40
N THR A 111 -6.04 -5.17 10.13
CA THR A 111 -6.77 -6.42 10.36
C THR A 111 -8.16 -6.33 9.78
N LEU A 112 -8.56 -7.31 8.98
CA LEU A 112 -9.92 -7.42 8.47
C LEU A 112 -10.83 -7.89 9.61
N ARG A 113 -11.90 -7.14 9.87
CA ARG A 113 -12.93 -7.50 10.86
C ARG A 113 -14.31 -7.27 10.28
N GLU A 114 -15.29 -7.99 10.77
CA GLU A 114 -16.69 -7.71 10.49
C GLU A 114 -17.24 -6.74 11.53
N VAL A 115 -17.82 -5.63 11.08
CA VAL A 115 -18.46 -4.61 11.92
C VAL A 115 -19.84 -4.36 11.32
N ASP A 116 -20.90 -4.60 12.11
CA ASP A 116 -22.29 -4.42 11.69
C ASP A 116 -22.63 -5.16 10.36
N GLY A 117 -22.09 -6.36 10.16
CA GLY A 117 -22.29 -7.15 8.95
C GLY A 117 -21.45 -6.72 7.75
N VAL A 118 -20.45 -5.85 7.95
CA VAL A 118 -19.60 -5.30 6.89
C VAL A 118 -18.12 -5.58 7.17
N GLU A 119 -17.43 -6.21 6.23
CA GLU A 119 -15.99 -6.40 6.28
C GLU A 119 -15.25 -5.06 6.19
N THR A 120 -14.44 -4.76 7.19
CA THR A 120 -13.71 -3.49 7.34
C THR A 120 -12.28 -3.76 7.78
N PHE A 121 -11.30 -3.10 7.16
CA PHE A 121 -9.93 -3.09 7.68
C PHE A 121 -9.81 -2.06 8.81
N MET A 122 -9.46 -2.53 10.00
CA MET A 122 -9.16 -1.68 11.14
C MET A 122 -7.67 -1.70 11.45
N LEU A 123 -7.13 -0.55 11.84
CA LEU A 123 -5.82 -0.48 12.47
C LEU A 123 -5.86 -1.21 13.81
N SER A 124 -4.95 -2.16 14.00
CA SER A 124 -4.74 -2.77 15.30
C SER A 124 -4.20 -1.73 16.27
N SER A 125 -4.80 -1.67 17.46
CA SER A 125 -4.43 -0.75 18.53
C SER A 125 -2.94 -0.79 18.91
N MET A 126 -2.25 -1.91 18.61
CA MET A 126 -0.83 -2.09 18.88
C MET A 126 0.13 -1.32 17.95
N LYS A 127 -0.34 -0.63 16.92
CA LYS A 127 0.55 0.02 15.93
C LYS A 127 0.24 1.48 15.61
N LEU A 128 -0.50 2.18 16.48
CA LEU A 128 -0.67 3.63 16.33
C LEU A 128 0.68 4.36 16.26
N ASP A 129 1.72 3.85 16.94
CA ASP A 129 3.06 4.44 16.99
C ASP A 129 3.74 4.59 15.61
N TYR A 130 3.40 3.73 14.63
CA TYR A 130 3.89 3.87 13.25
C TYR A 130 3.32 5.12 12.56
N PHE A 131 2.09 5.49 12.93
CA PHE A 131 1.33 6.61 12.35
C PHE A 131 1.43 7.90 13.18
N THR A 132 1.77 7.82 14.48
CA THR A 132 1.79 8.98 15.40
C THR A 132 3.17 9.53 15.75
N SER A 133 4.30 8.88 15.39
CA SER A 133 5.62 9.47 15.69
C SER A 133 6.01 10.58 14.71
N SER A 134 5.37 11.73 14.86
CA SER A 134 5.94 13.06 14.63
C SER A 134 4.99 14.13 15.18
N ARG A 135 4.74 14.13 16.50
CA ARG A 135 4.41 15.36 17.19
C ARG A 135 5.22 15.41 18.49
N LEU A 136 5.94 16.53 18.61
CA LEU A 136 6.63 17.06 19.80
C LEU A 136 8.06 16.55 20.05
N SER A 137 9.00 17.21 19.37
CA SER A 137 10.19 17.77 20.01
C SER A 137 10.59 19.01 19.21
N THR A 138 10.02 20.14 19.62
CA THR A 138 10.66 21.46 19.49
C THR A 138 11.77 21.56 20.53
#